data_AF-A0A0F7D512-F1
#
_entry.id   AF-A0A0F7D512-F1
#
_cell.length_a   1.000
_cell.length_b   1.000
_cell.length_c   1.000
_cell.angle_alpha   90.00
_cell.angle_beta   90.00
_cell.angle_gamma   90.00
#
_symmetry.space_group_name_H-M   'P 1'
#
loop_
_entity.id
_entity.type
_entity.pdbx_description
1 polymer ?
#
loop_
_entity_poly.entity_id
_entity_poly.type
_entity_poly.pdbx_seq_one_letter_code
_entity_poly.pdbx_strand_id
1 'polypeptide(L)'
;MNLNAIEVLYLHFVNGRTHYEAVMYDFWITQYSSKAEDLIESLLEKEVIYRNDDLSVTLKKLKVPELKHLLRHSGIKISGNKNALIERIIDNRRFIDLKNENLKSVYTVKDVYKPFFEKTDFINYFHFNGHISVYEAYAYYLVHPDKSSEEIITGLLQENIENSINTPNKYNAIKSFQLLSHFYQEEMNDPESSIHYLNNFTMLIILQSILSYPSYKTLQSGSHFNIDNFTADKYRTILDTGLMTPYTLYHALVDDTDNLPYSYKIRNKAARFIIDHVMDDEDAEIKLRSLLDDEE
;
A
#
# COMPACT_ATOMS: atom_id res chain seq x y z
N MET A 1 -8.76 -1.05 25.51
CA MET A 1 -7.30 -1.20 25.31
C MET A 1 -6.75 0.12 24.82
N ASN A 2 -5.64 0.61 25.37
CA ASN A 2 -5.09 1.93 25.03
C ASN A 2 -3.69 1.78 24.42
N LEU A 3 -3.65 1.48 23.12
CA LEU A 3 -2.44 1.52 22.31
C LEU A 3 -2.45 2.78 21.46
N ASN A 4 -1.30 3.46 21.37
CA ASN A 4 -1.11 4.55 20.43
C ASN A 4 -0.79 4.03 19.02
N ALA A 5 -0.82 4.91 18.00
CA ALA A 5 -0.60 4.53 16.61
C ALA A 5 0.73 3.77 16.37
N ILE A 6 1.81 4.18 17.02
CA ILE A 6 3.13 3.55 16.87
C ILE A 6 3.15 2.17 17.53
N GLU A 7 2.52 2.02 18.69
CA GLU A 7 2.38 0.71 19.35
C GLU A 7 1.52 -0.25 18.54
N VAL A 8 0.47 0.23 17.86
CA VAL A 8 -0.35 -0.58 16.96
C VAL A 8 0.46 -1.00 15.73
N LEU A 9 1.19 -0.07 15.10
CA LEU A 9 2.09 -0.41 14.00
C LEU A 9 3.16 -1.41 14.45
N TYR A 10 3.75 -1.18 15.62
CA TYR A 10 4.77 -2.07 16.16
C TYR A 10 4.19 -3.43 16.55
N LEU A 11 2.94 -3.53 17.02
CA LEU A 11 2.25 -4.79 17.28
C LEU A 11 2.22 -5.69 16.04
N HIS A 12 1.86 -5.12 14.89
CA HIS A 12 1.93 -5.77 13.57
C HIS A 12 3.34 -6.20 13.22
N PHE A 13 4.32 -5.37 13.56
CA PHE A 13 5.72 -5.67 13.35
C PHE A 13 6.28 -6.76 14.30
N VAL A 14 6.07 -6.74 15.62
CA VAL A 14 6.67 -7.77 16.49
C VAL A 14 6.07 -9.15 16.30
N ASN A 15 4.82 -9.25 15.86
CA ASN A 15 4.13 -10.54 15.85
C ASN A 15 4.89 -11.57 15.01
N GLY A 16 5.21 -12.70 15.62
CA GLY A 16 5.99 -13.78 15.02
C GLY A 16 7.49 -13.51 14.86
N ARG A 17 8.03 -12.40 15.37
CA ARG A 17 9.47 -12.09 15.34
C ARG A 17 10.18 -12.49 16.63
N THR A 18 11.43 -12.93 16.50
CA THR A 18 12.36 -13.10 17.63
C THR A 18 12.79 -11.73 18.15
N HIS A 19 13.38 -11.68 19.35
CA HIS A 19 13.87 -10.42 19.90
C HIS A 19 14.88 -9.72 18.98
N TYR A 20 15.85 -10.45 18.43
CA TYR A 20 16.82 -9.89 17.49
C TYR A 20 16.16 -9.28 16.24
N GLU A 21 15.23 -10.00 15.61
CA GLU A 21 14.48 -9.50 14.44
C GLU A 21 13.61 -8.28 14.77
N ALA A 22 13.14 -8.16 16.02
CA ALA A 22 12.27 -7.08 16.45
C ALA A 22 13.02 -5.77 16.72
N VAL A 23 14.32 -5.83 17.05
CA VAL A 23 15.12 -4.64 17.44
C VAL A 23 16.17 -4.24 16.40
N MET A 24 16.40 -5.05 15.36
CA MET A 24 17.49 -4.84 14.41
C MET A 24 17.35 -3.63 13.47
N TYR A 25 16.21 -2.92 13.46
CA TYR A 25 15.95 -1.86 12.51
C TYR A 25 15.87 -0.47 13.17
N ASP A 26 16.77 0.43 12.75
CA ASP A 26 16.86 1.79 13.27
C ASP A 26 15.76 2.74 12.71
N PHE A 27 14.86 2.26 11.85
CA PHE A 27 13.79 3.13 11.35
C PHE A 27 12.80 3.52 12.44
N TRP A 28 12.61 2.70 13.49
CA TRP A 28 11.74 3.03 14.61
C TRP A 28 12.18 4.32 15.32
N ILE A 29 13.49 4.46 15.54
CA ILE A 29 14.03 5.66 16.18
C ILE A 29 14.05 6.84 15.21
N THR A 30 14.42 6.62 13.95
CA THR A 30 14.57 7.73 12.99
C THR A 30 13.24 8.27 12.45
N GLN A 31 12.22 7.43 12.25
CA GLN A 31 10.92 7.84 11.72
C GLN A 31 9.91 8.15 12.83
N TYR A 32 9.94 7.39 13.92
CA TYR A 32 8.91 7.46 14.97
C TYR A 32 9.44 7.92 16.33
N SER A 33 10.72 8.30 16.41
CA SER A 33 11.36 8.74 17.66
C SER A 33 11.18 7.74 18.82
N SER A 34 11.07 6.45 18.50
CA SER A 34 10.75 5.38 19.45
C SER A 34 11.79 4.26 19.35
N LYS A 35 12.29 3.76 20.48
CA LYS A 35 13.17 2.59 20.49
C LYS A 35 12.33 1.32 20.42
N ALA A 36 12.80 0.34 19.67
CA ALA A 36 12.11 -0.94 19.51
C ALA A 36 11.95 -1.66 20.87
N GLU A 37 12.96 -1.60 21.72
CA GLU A 37 12.96 -2.17 23.07
C GLU A 37 11.86 -1.58 23.95
N ASP A 38 11.72 -0.25 23.95
CA ASP A 38 10.69 0.45 24.72
C ASP A 38 9.28 0.08 24.24
N LEU A 39 9.10 -0.11 22.92
CA LEU A 39 7.83 -0.57 22.34
C LEU A 39 7.51 -2.02 22.72
N ILE A 40 8.51 -2.91 22.72
CA ILE A 40 8.36 -4.29 23.21
C ILE A 40 7.95 -4.30 24.68
N GLU A 41 8.63 -3.54 25.52
CA GLU A 41 8.37 -3.44 26.96
C GLU A 41 6.94 -2.97 27.19
N SER A 42 6.52 -1.88 26.54
CA SER A 42 5.14 -1.37 26.65
C SER A 42 4.09 -2.42 26.24
N LEU A 43 4.30 -3.14 25.13
CA LEU A 43 3.34 -4.16 24.68
C LEU A 43 3.28 -5.38 25.63
N LEU A 44 4.39 -5.73 26.29
CA LEU A 44 4.44 -6.77 27.31
C LEU A 44 3.76 -6.33 28.61
N GLU A 45 4.03 -5.11 29.08
CA GLU A 45 3.41 -4.52 30.28
C GLU A 45 1.90 -4.37 30.13
N LYS A 46 1.44 -3.96 28.94
CA LYS A 46 0.01 -3.89 28.59
C LYS A 46 -0.60 -5.27 28.32
N GLU A 47 0.20 -6.32 28.46
CA GLU A 47 -0.22 -7.71 28.30
C GLU A 47 -0.81 -8.03 26.93
N VAL A 48 -0.45 -7.28 25.88
CA VAL A 48 -0.98 -7.46 24.51
C VAL A 48 -0.25 -8.57 23.76
N ILE A 49 1.06 -8.66 24.00
CA ILE A 49 1.91 -9.73 23.48
C ILE A 49 2.48 -10.57 24.62
N TYR A 50 3.02 -11.74 24.28
CA TYR A 50 3.82 -12.57 25.18
C TYR A 50 4.99 -13.21 24.43
N ARG A 51 6.00 -13.67 25.17
CA ARG A 51 7.07 -14.51 24.62
C ARG A 51 6.53 -15.93 24.47
N ASN A 52 6.54 -16.43 23.24
CA ASN A 52 6.01 -17.73 22.88
C ASN A 52 7.15 -18.70 22.55
N ASP A 53 7.26 -19.72 23.41
CA ASP A 53 8.24 -20.81 23.32
C ASP A 53 7.64 -22.10 22.75
N ASP A 54 6.36 -22.08 22.33
CA ASP A 54 5.70 -23.25 21.76
C ASP A 54 6.48 -23.76 20.53
N LEU A 55 6.78 -25.07 20.50
CA LEU A 55 7.49 -25.71 19.41
C LEU A 55 6.78 -25.54 18.05
N SER A 56 5.45 -25.51 18.04
CA SER A 56 4.65 -25.26 16.82
C SER A 56 4.91 -23.88 16.22
N VAL A 57 5.44 -22.95 17.01
CA VAL A 57 5.77 -21.58 16.61
C VAL A 57 7.27 -21.44 16.40
N THR A 58 8.10 -21.84 17.37
CA THR A 58 9.55 -21.65 17.32
C THR A 58 10.21 -22.48 16.22
N LEU A 59 9.73 -23.70 15.93
CA LEU A 59 10.25 -24.52 14.83
C LEU A 59 9.99 -23.89 13.45
N LYS A 60 9.00 -22.98 13.32
CA LYS A 60 8.78 -22.24 12.07
C LYS A 60 9.96 -21.30 11.73
N LYS A 61 10.83 -20.97 12.69
CA LYS A 61 12.03 -20.16 12.44
C LYS A 61 13.17 -20.94 11.79
N LEU A 62 13.16 -22.26 11.92
CA LEU A 62 14.14 -23.11 11.25
C LEU A 62 13.83 -23.24 9.75
N LYS A 63 14.89 -23.33 8.95
CA LYS A 63 14.80 -23.66 7.52
C LYS A 63 14.47 -25.15 7.37
N VAL A 64 13.89 -25.51 6.22
CA VAL A 64 13.53 -26.90 5.90
C VAL A 64 14.72 -27.88 6.06
N PRO A 65 15.96 -27.56 5.66
CA PRO A 65 17.11 -28.44 5.89
C PRO A 65 17.41 -28.71 7.37
N GLU A 66 17.27 -27.71 8.24
CA GLU A 66 17.49 -27.84 9.69
C GLU A 66 16.42 -28.75 10.32
N LEU A 67 15.16 -28.59 9.93
CA LEU A 67 14.07 -29.49 10.37
C LEU A 67 14.31 -30.94 9.91
N LYS A 68 14.79 -31.14 8.67
CA LYS A 68 15.13 -32.47 8.16
C LYS A 68 16.34 -33.07 8.90
N HIS A 69 17.29 -32.25 9.31
CA HIS A 69 18.45 -32.67 10.07
C HIS A 69 18.04 -33.26 11.42
N LEU A 70 17.15 -32.58 12.14
CA LEU A 70 16.56 -33.05 13.40
C LEU A 70 15.90 -34.42 13.26
N LEU A 71 15.03 -34.56 12.27
CA LEU A 71 14.33 -35.82 12.01
C LEU A 71 15.30 -36.95 11.62
N ARG A 72 16.33 -36.66 10.81
CA ARG A 72 17.33 -37.64 10.37
C ARG A 72 18.15 -38.20 11.52
N HIS A 73 18.57 -37.36 12.47
CA HIS A 73 19.38 -37.78 13.63
C HIS A 73 18.64 -38.79 14.50
N SER A 74 17.32 -38.71 14.52
CA SER A 74 16.44 -39.63 15.25
C SER A 74 15.91 -40.78 14.40
N GLY A 75 16.39 -40.96 13.17
CA GLY A 75 15.91 -42.02 12.26
C GLY A 75 14.46 -41.85 11.77
N ILE A 76 13.90 -40.64 11.88
CA ILE A 76 12.51 -40.34 11.53
C ILE A 76 12.42 -39.89 10.06
N LYS A 77 11.30 -40.20 9.41
CA LYS A 77 11.00 -39.83 8.02
C LYS A 77 11.14 -38.31 7.79
N ILE A 78 11.87 -37.93 6.74
CA ILE A 78 12.23 -36.52 6.42
C ILE A 78 11.46 -35.91 5.23
N SER A 79 10.50 -36.62 4.65
CA SER A 79 9.73 -36.14 3.49
C SER A 79 8.52 -35.30 3.93
N GLY A 80 8.10 -34.35 3.08
CA GLY A 80 6.93 -33.50 3.30
C GLY A 80 7.25 -32.01 3.17
N ASN A 81 6.21 -31.18 3.21
CA ASN A 81 6.33 -29.73 3.32
C ASN A 81 6.75 -29.32 4.75
N LYS A 82 7.06 -28.03 4.95
CA LYS A 82 7.58 -27.52 6.23
C LYS A 82 6.66 -27.83 7.42
N ASN A 83 5.36 -27.62 7.28
CA ASN A 83 4.38 -27.88 8.36
C ASN A 83 4.35 -29.36 8.74
N ALA A 84 4.34 -30.27 7.77
CA ALA A 84 4.37 -31.71 8.03
C ALA A 84 5.68 -32.16 8.72
N LEU A 85 6.80 -31.46 8.50
CA LEU A 85 8.05 -31.73 9.23
C LEU A 85 7.95 -31.24 10.69
N ILE A 86 7.37 -30.05 10.92
CA ILE A 86 7.17 -29.47 12.26
C ILE A 86 6.25 -30.36 13.10
N GLU A 87 5.09 -30.74 12.57
CA GLU A 87 4.16 -31.66 13.26
C GLU A 87 4.86 -32.96 13.65
N ARG A 88 5.63 -33.54 12.72
CA ARG A 88 6.38 -34.77 12.99
C ARG A 88 7.44 -34.60 14.07
N ILE A 89 8.11 -33.44 14.14
CA ILE A 89 9.06 -33.15 15.22
C ILE A 89 8.32 -33.08 16.56
N ILE A 90 7.15 -32.42 16.60
CA ILE A 90 6.34 -32.30 17.82
C ILE A 90 5.84 -33.66 18.29
N ASP A 91 5.30 -34.49 17.39
CA ASP A 91 4.78 -35.82 17.68
C ASP A 91 5.87 -36.77 18.21
N ASN A 92 7.12 -36.56 17.75
CA ASN A 92 8.26 -37.39 18.10
C ASN A 92 9.25 -36.68 19.05
N ARG A 93 8.82 -35.62 19.75
CA ARG A 93 9.70 -34.77 20.57
C ARG A 93 10.50 -35.52 21.64
N ARG A 94 10.02 -36.68 22.08
CA ARG A 94 10.72 -37.54 23.06
C ARG A 94 11.98 -38.21 22.48
N PHE A 95 12.07 -38.32 21.16
CA PHE A 95 13.15 -38.97 20.43
C PHE A 95 14.08 -37.99 19.73
N ILE A 96 13.77 -36.68 19.78
CA ILE A 96 14.52 -35.62 19.11
C ILE A 96 15.17 -34.75 20.18
N ASP A 97 16.49 -34.63 20.13
CA ASP A 97 17.21 -33.72 21.00
C ASP A 97 17.11 -32.29 20.46
N LEU A 98 16.31 -31.47 21.12
CA LEU A 98 16.13 -30.05 20.80
C LEU A 98 17.04 -29.13 21.63
N LYS A 99 17.81 -29.67 22.59
CA LYS A 99 18.60 -28.83 23.52
C LYS A 99 19.73 -28.08 22.83
N ASN A 100 20.27 -28.65 21.76
CA ASN A 100 21.35 -28.04 20.98
C ASN A 100 20.84 -27.08 19.91
N GLU A 101 19.52 -27.04 19.68
CA GLU A 101 18.91 -26.11 18.74
C GLU A 101 18.67 -24.77 19.42
N ASN A 102 19.10 -23.69 18.78
CA ASN A 102 18.84 -22.33 19.24
C ASN A 102 17.40 -21.92 18.89
N LEU A 103 16.42 -22.58 19.50
CA LEU A 103 15.00 -22.26 19.36
C LEU A 103 14.71 -20.96 20.10
N LYS A 104 14.82 -19.85 19.38
CA LYS A 104 14.54 -18.51 19.91
C LYS A 104 13.04 -18.33 20.07
N SER A 105 12.61 -17.90 21.25
CA SER A 105 11.26 -17.42 21.51
C SER A 105 10.88 -16.33 20.51
N VAL A 106 9.61 -16.28 20.14
CA VAL A 106 9.06 -15.20 19.34
C VAL A 106 8.04 -14.41 20.14
N TYR A 107 7.77 -13.17 19.76
CA TYR A 107 6.62 -12.46 20.28
C TYR A 107 5.35 -12.92 19.58
N THR A 108 4.26 -13.07 20.33
CA THR A 108 2.96 -13.46 19.80
C THR A 108 1.88 -12.61 20.44
N VAL A 109 0.94 -12.14 19.62
CA VAL A 109 -0.26 -11.43 20.07
C VAL A 109 -1.17 -12.40 20.83
N LYS A 110 -1.65 -12.02 22.03
CA LYS A 110 -2.58 -12.88 22.78
C LYS A 110 -3.89 -13.06 22.02
N ASP A 111 -4.52 -14.23 22.14
CA ASP A 111 -5.74 -14.59 21.42
C ASP A 111 -6.88 -13.57 21.59
N VAL A 112 -7.02 -13.01 22.80
CA VAL A 112 -8.04 -11.99 23.12
C VAL A 112 -7.90 -10.70 22.30
N TYR A 113 -6.71 -10.44 21.74
CA TYR A 113 -6.42 -9.26 20.92
C TYR A 113 -6.35 -9.55 19.42
N LYS A 114 -6.57 -10.80 18.99
CA LYS A 114 -6.61 -11.14 17.55
C LYS A 114 -7.64 -10.31 16.76
N PRO A 115 -8.88 -10.09 17.24
CA PRO A 115 -9.82 -9.26 16.51
C PRO A 115 -9.35 -7.80 16.34
N PHE A 116 -8.68 -7.25 17.35
CA PHE A 116 -8.08 -5.90 17.25
C PHE A 116 -6.89 -5.89 16.29
N PHE A 117 -6.04 -6.91 16.36
CA PHE A 117 -4.89 -7.08 15.47
C PHE A 117 -5.35 -7.09 14.01
N GLU A 118 -6.31 -7.95 13.67
CA GLU A 118 -6.89 -8.05 12.32
C GLU A 118 -7.50 -6.72 11.87
N LYS A 119 -8.30 -6.08 12.74
CA LYS A 119 -8.98 -4.81 12.42
C LYS A 119 -8.03 -3.61 12.24
N THR A 120 -6.78 -3.72 12.65
CA THR A 120 -5.80 -2.61 12.60
C THR A 120 -4.69 -2.83 11.58
N ASP A 121 -4.79 -3.84 10.71
CA ASP A 121 -3.79 -4.13 9.68
C ASP A 121 -3.64 -3.01 8.64
N PHE A 122 -4.66 -2.16 8.47
CA PHE A 122 -4.62 -0.95 7.64
C PHE A 122 -3.44 -0.04 7.96
N ILE A 123 -2.92 -0.06 9.20
CA ILE A 123 -1.82 0.79 9.60
C ILE A 123 -0.53 0.48 8.82
N ASN A 124 -0.34 -0.77 8.40
CA ASN A 124 0.79 -1.18 7.58
C ASN A 124 0.70 -0.55 6.18
N TYR A 125 -0.50 -0.47 5.60
CA TYR A 125 -0.71 0.17 4.31
C TYR A 125 -0.19 1.61 4.33
N PHE A 126 -0.55 2.39 5.36
CA PHE A 126 -0.11 3.78 5.47
C PHE A 126 1.38 3.91 5.81
N HIS A 127 1.95 3.00 6.61
CA HIS A 127 3.38 2.96 6.86
C HIS A 127 4.20 2.80 5.57
N PHE A 128 3.80 1.90 4.67
CA PHE A 128 4.56 1.60 3.46
C PHE A 128 4.29 2.59 2.31
N ASN A 129 3.13 3.26 2.29
CA ASN A 129 2.76 4.18 1.20
C ASN A 129 3.02 5.66 1.50
N GLY A 130 3.30 6.04 2.75
CA GLY A 130 3.97 7.30 3.13
C GLY A 130 3.23 8.63 2.85
N HIS A 131 2.06 8.63 2.20
CA HIS A 131 1.29 9.83 1.89
C HIS A 131 0.48 10.36 3.07
N ILE A 132 -0.07 9.45 3.88
CA ILE A 132 -0.85 9.75 5.07
C ILE A 132 -0.13 9.12 6.26
N SER A 133 0.03 9.89 7.34
CA SER A 133 0.77 9.40 8.51
C SER A 133 0.01 8.31 9.25
N VAL A 134 0.73 7.40 9.91
CA VAL A 134 0.10 6.36 10.75
C VAL A 134 -0.68 6.95 11.93
N TYR A 135 -0.32 8.15 12.39
CA TYR A 135 -1.06 8.88 13.41
C TYR A 135 -2.44 9.32 12.91
N GLU A 136 -2.48 9.88 11.70
CA GLU A 136 -3.71 10.32 11.05
C GLU A 136 -4.62 9.13 10.71
N ALA A 137 -4.04 8.06 10.15
CA ALA A 137 -4.77 6.83 9.88
C ALA A 137 -5.40 6.23 11.14
N TYR A 138 -4.63 6.16 12.23
CA TYR A 138 -5.15 5.63 13.48
C TYR A 138 -6.20 6.57 14.11
N ALA A 139 -6.03 7.89 14.03
CA ALA A 139 -7.03 8.85 14.50
C ALA A 139 -8.36 8.69 13.73
N TYR A 140 -8.30 8.51 12.40
CA TYR A 140 -9.47 8.25 11.57
C TYR A 140 -10.19 6.95 11.98
N TYR A 141 -9.44 5.89 12.28
CA TYR A 141 -9.99 4.64 12.81
C TYR A 141 -10.67 4.82 14.17
N LEU A 142 -10.09 5.59 15.10
CA LEU A 142 -10.67 5.79 16.42
C LEU A 142 -12.06 6.46 16.38
N VAL A 143 -12.32 7.29 15.36
CA VAL A 143 -13.65 7.90 15.14
C VAL A 143 -14.57 7.08 14.23
N HIS A 144 -14.05 6.03 13.58
CA HIS A 144 -14.81 5.07 12.77
C HIS A 144 -14.56 3.62 13.21
N PRO A 145 -14.80 3.29 14.48
CA PRO A 145 -14.38 2.00 15.04
C PRO A 145 -15.15 0.81 14.47
N ASP A 146 -16.21 1.00 13.68
CA ASP A 146 -16.99 -0.09 13.08
C ASP A 146 -16.54 -0.46 11.67
N LYS A 147 -15.73 0.38 11.02
CA LYS A 147 -15.25 0.16 9.66
C LYS A 147 -14.22 -0.99 9.59
N SER A 148 -14.22 -1.70 8.46
CA SER A 148 -13.15 -2.64 8.10
C SER A 148 -11.88 -1.89 7.73
N SER A 149 -10.76 -2.62 7.64
CA SER A 149 -9.49 -2.05 7.19
C SER A 149 -9.57 -1.46 5.78
N GLU A 150 -10.28 -2.12 4.86
CA GLU A 150 -10.48 -1.58 3.51
C GLU A 150 -11.31 -0.28 3.53
N GLU A 151 -12.36 -0.23 4.36
CA GLU A 151 -13.19 0.97 4.52
C GLU A 151 -12.45 2.13 5.20
N ILE A 152 -11.49 1.83 6.10
CA ILE A 152 -10.59 2.83 6.69
C ILE A 152 -9.63 3.39 5.63
N ILE A 153 -8.98 2.52 4.84
CA ILE A 153 -8.04 2.93 3.80
C ILE A 153 -8.74 3.80 2.76
N THR A 154 -9.83 3.29 2.20
CA THR A 154 -10.57 3.97 1.13
C THR A 154 -11.21 5.26 1.63
N GLY A 155 -11.86 5.22 2.79
CA GLY A 155 -12.54 6.38 3.37
C GLY A 155 -11.58 7.53 3.69
N LEU A 156 -10.40 7.23 4.24
CA LEU A 156 -9.42 8.27 4.57
C LEU A 156 -8.78 8.89 3.32
N LEU A 157 -8.48 8.09 2.30
CA LEU A 157 -7.96 8.60 1.02
C LEU A 157 -9.01 9.45 0.30
N GLN A 158 -10.29 9.05 0.34
CA GLN A 158 -11.41 9.83 -0.21
C GLN A 158 -11.59 11.16 0.52
N GLU A 159 -11.57 11.17 1.86
CA GLU A 159 -11.65 12.41 2.63
C GLU A 159 -10.48 13.36 2.30
N ASN A 160 -9.27 12.83 2.11
CA ASN A 160 -8.11 13.64 1.71
C ASN A 160 -8.28 14.22 0.29
N ILE A 161 -8.94 13.50 -0.62
CA ILE A 161 -9.32 14.02 -1.94
C ILE A 161 -10.31 15.17 -1.77
N GLU A 162 -11.42 14.95 -1.07
CA GLU A 162 -12.47 15.96 -0.89
C GLU A 162 -11.92 17.26 -0.29
N ASN A 163 -11.05 17.14 0.72
CA ASN A 163 -10.45 18.27 1.40
C ASN A 163 -9.40 19.05 0.57
N SER A 164 -8.79 18.40 -0.43
CA SER A 164 -7.70 19.01 -1.21
C SER A 164 -8.02 19.21 -2.70
N ILE A 165 -9.13 18.68 -3.19
CA ILE A 165 -9.44 18.76 -4.61
C ILE A 165 -9.75 20.18 -5.07
N ASN A 166 -10.19 21.05 -4.16
CA ASN A 166 -10.48 22.46 -4.43
C ASN A 166 -9.33 23.42 -4.08
N THR A 167 -8.26 22.94 -3.42
CA THR A 167 -7.13 23.80 -3.05
C THR A 167 -6.23 24.09 -4.26
N PRO A 168 -5.50 25.22 -4.32
CA PRO A 168 -4.60 25.50 -5.45
C PRO A 168 -3.55 24.40 -5.66
N ASN A 169 -2.96 23.91 -4.57
CA ASN A 169 -2.06 22.76 -4.60
C ASN A 169 -2.89 21.47 -4.59
N LYS A 170 -2.79 20.65 -5.64
CA LYS A 170 -3.51 19.38 -5.80
C LYS A 170 -2.73 18.14 -5.34
N TYR A 171 -1.54 18.31 -4.77
CA TYR A 171 -0.64 17.21 -4.44
C TYR A 171 -1.33 16.10 -3.63
N ASN A 172 -2.10 16.46 -2.60
CA ASN A 172 -2.78 15.48 -1.75
C ASN A 172 -3.86 14.68 -2.48
N ALA A 173 -4.67 15.35 -3.31
CA ALA A 173 -5.67 14.68 -4.13
C ALA A 173 -5.02 13.76 -5.17
N ILE A 174 -3.98 14.25 -5.87
CA ILE A 174 -3.22 13.47 -6.86
C ILE A 174 -2.68 12.20 -6.20
N LYS A 175 -2.01 12.32 -5.06
CA LYS A 175 -1.45 11.16 -4.35
C LYS A 175 -2.51 10.20 -3.84
N SER A 176 -3.63 10.71 -3.36
CA SER A 176 -4.73 9.87 -2.87
C SER A 176 -5.41 9.12 -4.01
N PHE A 177 -5.63 9.74 -5.16
CA PHE A 177 -6.12 9.05 -6.37
C PHE A 177 -5.16 7.96 -6.84
N GLN A 178 -3.85 8.25 -6.87
CA GLN A 178 -2.83 7.26 -7.21
C GLN A 178 -2.90 6.02 -6.30
N LEU A 179 -3.00 6.27 -4.98
CA LEU A 179 -3.06 5.21 -3.98
C LEU A 179 -4.36 4.41 -4.06
N LEU A 180 -5.51 5.06 -4.25
CA LEU A 180 -6.79 4.35 -4.45
C LEU A 180 -6.76 3.47 -5.70
N SER A 181 -6.25 3.98 -6.82
CA SER A 181 -6.11 3.19 -8.05
C SER A 181 -5.30 1.91 -7.82
N HIS A 182 -4.17 2.02 -7.11
CA HIS A 182 -3.34 0.88 -6.77
C HIS A 182 -4.01 -0.09 -5.79
N PHE A 183 -4.62 0.44 -4.73
CA PHE A 183 -5.30 -0.38 -3.72
C PHE A 183 -6.44 -1.21 -4.32
N TYR A 184 -7.29 -0.61 -5.16
CA TYR A 184 -8.36 -1.33 -5.83
C TYR A 184 -7.84 -2.40 -6.80
N GLN A 185 -6.71 -2.15 -7.45
CA GLN A 185 -6.09 -3.13 -8.35
C GLN A 185 -5.53 -4.34 -7.60
N GLU A 186 -4.65 -4.10 -6.62
CA GLU A 186 -3.83 -5.17 -6.03
C GLU A 186 -4.53 -5.87 -4.85
N GLU A 187 -5.25 -5.11 -4.02
CA GLU A 187 -5.83 -5.65 -2.79
C GLU A 187 -7.30 -6.05 -2.99
N MET A 188 -8.06 -5.26 -3.75
CA MET A 188 -9.50 -5.50 -3.95
C MET A 188 -9.82 -6.32 -5.20
N ASN A 189 -8.88 -6.45 -6.14
CA ASN A 189 -9.11 -7.04 -7.48
C ASN A 189 -10.33 -6.41 -8.21
N ASP A 190 -10.48 -5.09 -8.09
CA ASP A 190 -11.56 -4.30 -8.68
C ASP A 190 -10.99 -3.38 -9.79
N PRO A 191 -10.98 -3.84 -11.04
CA PRO A 191 -10.42 -3.07 -12.16
C PRO A 191 -11.27 -1.83 -12.50
N GLU A 192 -12.57 -1.84 -12.24
CA GLU A 192 -13.45 -0.70 -12.55
C GLU A 192 -13.09 0.50 -11.64
N SER A 193 -13.06 0.28 -10.32
CA SER A 193 -12.63 1.29 -9.37
C SER A 193 -11.16 1.69 -9.58
N SER A 194 -10.29 0.73 -9.91
CA SER A 194 -8.88 1.03 -10.20
C SER A 194 -8.73 2.01 -11.37
N ILE A 195 -9.45 1.77 -12.47
CA ILE A 195 -9.43 2.63 -13.66
C ILE A 195 -10.06 3.99 -13.37
N HIS A 196 -11.19 4.02 -12.65
CA HIS A 196 -11.82 5.28 -12.23
C HIS A 196 -10.84 6.20 -11.50
N TYR A 197 -10.08 5.65 -10.55
CA TYR A 197 -9.08 6.43 -9.81
C TYR A 197 -7.81 6.70 -10.61
N LEU A 198 -7.42 5.83 -11.54
CA LEU A 198 -6.33 6.09 -12.49
C LEU A 198 -6.65 7.28 -13.39
N ASN A 199 -7.89 7.32 -13.92
CA ASN A 199 -8.41 8.41 -14.75
C ASN A 199 -8.35 9.73 -13.99
N ASN A 200 -8.86 9.75 -12.76
CA ASN A 200 -8.79 10.95 -11.89
C ASN A 200 -7.35 11.39 -11.61
N PHE A 201 -6.45 10.46 -11.30
CA PHE A 201 -5.02 10.74 -11.08
C PHE A 201 -4.36 11.39 -12.31
N THR A 202 -4.46 10.75 -13.48
CA THR A 202 -3.82 11.22 -14.71
C THR A 202 -4.42 12.54 -15.18
N MET A 203 -5.75 12.66 -15.16
CA MET A 203 -6.44 13.88 -15.55
C MET A 203 -6.03 15.05 -14.67
N LEU A 204 -5.97 14.88 -13.35
CA LEU A 204 -5.61 15.98 -12.45
C LEU A 204 -4.18 16.49 -12.68
N ILE A 205 -3.23 15.62 -13.04
CA ILE A 205 -1.88 16.01 -13.44
C ILE A 205 -1.92 16.86 -14.72
N ILE A 206 -2.56 16.36 -15.78
CA ILE A 206 -2.60 17.06 -17.07
C ILE A 206 -3.36 18.39 -16.97
N LEU A 207 -4.45 18.42 -16.21
CA LEU A 207 -5.22 19.64 -15.97
C LEU A 207 -4.40 20.70 -15.21
N GLN A 208 -3.56 20.30 -14.24
CA GLN A 208 -2.63 21.21 -13.57
C GLN A 208 -1.58 21.75 -14.56
N SER A 209 -1.02 20.90 -15.43
CA SER A 209 -0.11 21.35 -16.49
C SER A 209 -0.78 22.32 -17.47
N ILE A 210 -2.03 22.09 -17.86
CA ILE A 210 -2.79 23.01 -18.73
C ILE A 210 -2.95 24.37 -18.06
N LEU A 211 -3.31 24.42 -16.78
CA LEU A 211 -3.46 25.70 -16.07
C LEU A 211 -2.14 26.47 -15.95
N SER A 212 -1.01 25.79 -15.82
CA SER A 212 0.31 26.45 -15.72
C SER A 212 0.95 26.74 -17.07
N TYR A 213 0.37 26.27 -18.18
CA TYR A 213 0.95 26.40 -19.52
C TYR A 213 1.21 27.86 -19.94
N PRO A 214 0.31 28.84 -19.70
CA PRO A 214 0.56 30.22 -20.11
C PRO A 214 1.81 30.83 -19.48
N SER A 215 2.09 30.51 -18.21
CA SER A 215 3.32 30.93 -17.55
C SER A 215 4.53 30.16 -18.08
N TYR A 216 4.40 28.85 -18.31
CA TYR A 216 5.47 28.00 -18.78
C TYR A 216 5.96 28.34 -20.20
N LYS A 217 5.03 28.56 -21.15
CA LYS A 217 5.36 28.83 -22.56
C LYS A 217 6.25 30.05 -22.78
N THR A 218 6.23 30.99 -21.84
CA THR A 218 7.07 32.20 -21.86
C THR A 218 8.48 31.97 -21.31
N LEU A 219 8.70 30.91 -20.53
CA LEU A 219 9.92 30.68 -19.76
C LEU A 219 10.82 29.59 -20.35
N GLN A 220 10.25 28.55 -20.95
CA GLN A 220 11.02 27.38 -21.39
C GLN A 220 10.55 26.81 -22.74
N SER A 221 11.50 26.38 -23.55
CA SER A 221 11.27 25.52 -24.71
C SER A 221 11.46 24.06 -24.27
N GLY A 222 10.40 23.25 -24.35
CA GLY A 222 10.44 21.83 -23.98
C GLY A 222 9.05 21.26 -23.76
N SER A 223 8.95 19.95 -23.52
CA SER A 223 7.69 19.27 -23.17
C SER A 223 7.18 19.73 -21.81
N HIS A 224 5.90 20.10 -21.74
CA HIS A 224 5.25 20.61 -20.53
C HIS A 224 4.20 19.65 -19.97
N PHE A 225 3.56 18.90 -20.86
CA PHE A 225 2.55 17.91 -20.52
C PHE A 225 3.20 16.53 -20.46
N ASN A 226 3.23 15.92 -19.29
CA ASN A 226 3.91 14.65 -19.09
C ASN A 226 3.02 13.64 -18.39
N ILE A 227 2.98 12.43 -18.94
CA ILE A 227 2.47 11.22 -18.31
C ILE A 227 3.67 10.31 -18.20
N ASP A 228 4.01 9.88 -16.98
CA ASP A 228 5.15 8.99 -16.81
C ASP A 228 4.88 7.64 -17.50
N ASN A 229 5.95 6.97 -17.94
CA ASN A 229 5.84 5.72 -18.69
C ASN A 229 5.08 4.64 -17.91
N PHE A 230 5.21 4.58 -16.58
CA PHE A 230 4.51 3.57 -15.78
C PHE A 230 2.99 3.80 -15.82
N THR A 231 2.54 5.06 -15.75
CA THR A 231 1.12 5.41 -15.91
C THR A 231 0.64 5.16 -17.35
N ALA A 232 1.43 5.53 -18.36
CA ALA A 232 1.08 5.28 -19.76
C ALA A 232 0.95 3.77 -20.06
N ASP A 233 1.87 2.95 -19.55
CA ASP A 233 1.87 1.50 -19.74
C ASP A 233 0.64 0.82 -19.12
N LYS A 234 0.07 1.37 -18.03
CA LYS A 234 -1.21 0.89 -17.48
C LYS A 234 -2.35 1.07 -18.48
N TYR A 235 -2.46 2.26 -19.09
CA TYR A 235 -3.47 2.48 -20.13
C TYR A 235 -3.22 1.64 -21.37
N ARG A 236 -1.96 1.50 -21.82
CA ARG A 236 -1.61 0.60 -22.92
C ARG A 236 -2.05 -0.83 -22.63
N THR A 237 -1.80 -1.32 -21.42
CA THR A 237 -2.26 -2.66 -20.99
C THR A 237 -3.79 -2.77 -21.03
N ILE A 238 -4.53 -1.75 -20.58
CA ILE A 238 -6.01 -1.73 -20.63
C ILE A 238 -6.50 -1.82 -22.09
N LEU A 239 -5.84 -1.13 -23.02
CA LEU A 239 -6.17 -1.16 -24.45
C LEU A 239 -5.78 -2.49 -25.10
N ASP A 240 -4.57 -2.98 -24.84
CA ASP A 240 -4.02 -4.21 -25.43
C ASP A 240 -4.78 -5.46 -24.98
N THR A 241 -5.25 -5.48 -23.73
CA THR A 241 -6.09 -6.57 -23.21
C THR A 241 -7.54 -6.48 -23.70
N GLY A 242 -7.92 -5.40 -24.38
CA GLY A 242 -9.27 -5.16 -24.85
C GLY A 242 -10.27 -4.84 -23.74
N LEU A 243 -9.79 -4.52 -22.53
CA LEU A 243 -10.65 -4.10 -21.42
C LEU A 243 -11.38 -2.79 -21.75
N MET A 244 -10.71 -1.90 -22.51
CA MET A 244 -11.33 -0.73 -23.12
C MET A 244 -10.82 -0.52 -24.55
N THR A 245 -11.61 0.17 -25.35
CA THR A 245 -11.17 0.78 -26.60
C THR A 245 -10.70 2.22 -26.36
N PRO A 246 -9.95 2.84 -27.28
CA PRO A 246 -9.61 4.27 -27.16
C PRO A 246 -10.84 5.16 -27.02
N TYR A 247 -11.94 4.82 -27.70
CA TYR A 247 -13.22 5.53 -27.61
C TYR A 247 -13.83 5.45 -26.22
N THR A 248 -13.92 4.25 -25.65
CA THR A 248 -14.51 4.06 -24.31
C THR A 248 -13.60 4.62 -23.22
N LEU A 249 -12.27 4.54 -23.37
CA LEU A 249 -11.33 5.16 -22.43
C LEU A 249 -11.43 6.69 -22.44
N TYR A 250 -11.55 7.30 -23.62
CA TYR A 250 -11.77 8.74 -23.74
C TYR A 250 -13.02 9.19 -22.98
N HIS A 251 -14.13 8.48 -23.16
CA HIS A 251 -15.37 8.79 -22.46
C HIS A 251 -15.25 8.57 -20.95
N ALA A 252 -14.64 7.47 -20.51
CA ALA A 252 -14.36 7.22 -19.10
C ALA A 252 -13.51 8.33 -18.47
N LEU A 253 -12.45 8.80 -19.14
CA LEU A 253 -11.62 9.91 -18.67
C LEU A 253 -12.43 11.19 -18.43
N VAL A 254 -13.40 11.49 -19.29
CA VAL A 254 -14.26 12.66 -19.15
C VAL A 254 -15.32 12.44 -18.07
N ASP A 255 -15.98 11.29 -18.05
CA ASP A 255 -17.10 11.01 -17.15
C ASP A 255 -16.63 10.80 -15.70
N ASP A 256 -15.55 10.04 -15.48
CA ASP A 256 -14.98 9.78 -14.16
C ASP A 256 -14.48 11.04 -13.45
N THR A 257 -14.22 12.09 -14.23
CA THR A 257 -13.64 13.33 -13.74
C THR A 257 -14.62 14.49 -13.65
N ASP A 258 -15.92 14.22 -13.70
CA ASP A 258 -16.96 15.25 -13.65
C ASP A 258 -16.93 16.10 -12.39
N ASN A 259 -16.49 15.51 -11.29
CA ASN A 259 -16.36 16.17 -9.99
C ASN A 259 -15.07 16.99 -9.84
N LEU A 260 -14.13 16.93 -10.79
CA LEU A 260 -12.94 17.77 -10.73
C LEU A 260 -13.33 19.25 -10.99
N PRO A 261 -12.68 20.23 -10.33
CA PRO A 261 -13.05 21.65 -10.43
C PRO A 261 -12.55 22.31 -11.73
N TYR A 262 -12.84 21.69 -12.87
CA TYR A 262 -12.41 22.10 -14.19
C TYR A 262 -13.58 22.01 -15.16
N SER A 263 -13.64 22.98 -16.08
CA SER A 263 -14.69 23.00 -17.10
C SER A 263 -14.63 21.75 -17.97
N TYR A 264 -15.80 21.29 -18.41
CA TYR A 264 -15.94 20.18 -19.36
C TYR A 264 -15.03 20.34 -20.59
N LYS A 265 -14.91 21.58 -21.10
CA LYS A 265 -14.07 21.91 -22.26
C LYS A 265 -12.59 21.60 -22.02
N ILE A 266 -12.04 21.99 -20.86
CA ILE A 266 -10.64 21.74 -20.52
C ILE A 266 -10.42 20.25 -20.23
N ARG A 267 -11.35 19.60 -19.53
CA ARG A 267 -11.29 18.14 -19.30
C ARG A 267 -11.30 17.36 -20.61
N ASN A 268 -12.09 17.80 -21.59
CA ASN A 268 -12.08 17.22 -22.93
C ASN A 268 -10.72 17.29 -23.63
N LYS A 269 -10.06 18.45 -23.57
CA LYS A 269 -8.72 18.63 -24.16
C LYS A 269 -7.69 17.72 -23.46
N ALA A 270 -7.74 17.64 -22.13
CA ALA A 270 -6.87 16.78 -21.35
C ALA A 270 -7.08 15.29 -21.70
N ALA A 271 -8.33 14.83 -21.74
CA ALA A 271 -8.66 13.45 -22.09
C ALA A 271 -8.15 13.09 -23.50
N ARG A 272 -8.33 13.99 -24.48
CA ARG A 272 -7.82 13.79 -25.84
C ARG A 272 -6.30 13.69 -25.86
N PHE A 273 -5.60 14.58 -25.16
CA PHE A 273 -4.14 14.52 -25.04
C PHE A 273 -3.67 13.19 -24.44
N ILE A 274 -4.32 12.72 -23.36
CA ILE A 274 -3.98 11.45 -22.71
C ILE A 274 -4.13 10.29 -23.70
N ILE A 275 -5.22 10.24 -24.46
CA ILE A 275 -5.46 9.19 -25.46
C ILE A 275 -4.40 9.25 -26.56
N ASP A 276 -4.17 10.41 -27.16
CA ASP A 276 -3.18 10.58 -28.22
C ASP A 276 -1.78 10.16 -27.71
N HIS A 277 -1.42 10.56 -26.49
CA HIS A 277 -0.14 10.19 -25.86
C HIS A 277 -0.01 8.69 -25.61
N VAL A 278 -1.03 8.04 -25.05
CA VAL A 278 -1.04 6.59 -24.79
C VAL A 278 -0.96 5.79 -26.10
N MET A 279 -1.53 6.34 -27.18
CA MET A 279 -1.49 5.78 -28.53
C MET A 279 -0.18 6.07 -29.29
N ASP A 280 0.84 6.62 -28.61
CA ASP A 280 2.14 6.98 -29.17
C ASP A 280 2.06 7.98 -30.35
N ASP A 281 1.07 8.89 -30.31
CA ASP A 281 0.97 10.00 -31.25
C ASP A 281 2.02 11.07 -30.95
N GLU A 282 3.07 11.13 -31.77
CA GLU A 282 4.18 12.09 -31.61
C GLU A 282 3.72 13.56 -31.64
N ASP A 283 2.55 13.85 -32.23
CA ASP A 283 1.99 15.18 -32.33
C ASP A 283 1.01 15.52 -31.18
N ALA A 284 0.79 14.64 -30.21
CA ALA A 284 -0.19 14.83 -29.13
C ALA A 284 -0.02 16.17 -28.40
N GLU A 285 1.22 16.53 -28.05
CA GLU A 285 1.53 17.78 -27.37
C GLU A 285 1.33 19.00 -28.28
N ILE A 286 1.70 18.90 -29.57
CA ILE A 286 1.51 19.98 -30.55
C ILE A 286 0.01 20.27 -30.73
N LYS A 287 -0.80 19.21 -30.86
CA LYS A 287 -2.26 19.29 -30.95
C LYS A 287 -2.86 19.99 -29.73
N LEU A 288 -2.44 19.62 -28.52
CA LEU A 288 -2.93 20.26 -27.30
C LEU A 288 -2.55 21.74 -27.24
N ARG A 289 -1.30 22.10 -27.55
CA ARG A 289 -0.83 23.50 -27.53
C ARG A 289 -1.62 24.38 -28.49
N SER A 290 -1.82 23.96 -29.74
CA SER A 290 -2.63 24.69 -30.71
C SER A 290 -4.03 24.99 -30.15
N LEU A 291 -4.68 24.00 -29.54
CA LEU A 291 -6.01 24.16 -28.94
C LEU A 291 -6.02 25.12 -27.74
N LEU A 292 -4.90 25.32 -27.04
CA LEU A 292 -4.81 26.24 -25.91
C LEU A 292 -4.48 27.66 -26.36
N ASP A 293 -3.63 27.81 -27.38
CA ASP A 293 -3.20 29.11 -27.91
C ASP A 293 -4.26 29.78 -28.79
N ASP A 294 -5.14 29.01 -29.46
CA ASP A 294 -6.26 29.53 -30.26
C ASP A 294 -7.39 30.19 -29.42
N GLU A 295 -7.29 30.18 -28.09
CA GLU A 295 -8.30 30.72 -27.16
C GLU A 295 -7.88 31.98 -26.38
N GLU A 296 -6.66 32.49 -26.63
CA GLU A 296 -6.17 33.81 -26.17
C GLU A 296 -6.53 34.94 -27.15
#